data_AF-A0A1X4JMX4-F1
#
_entry.id   AF-A0A1X4JMX4-F1
#
_cell.length_a   1.000
_cell.length_b   1.000
_cell.length_c   1.000
_cell.angle_alpha   90.00
_cell.angle_beta   90.00
_cell.angle_gamma   90.00
#
_symmetry.space_group_name_H-M   'P 1'
#
loop_
_entity.id
_entity.type
_entity.pdbx_description
1 polymer ?
#
loop_
_entity_poly.entity_id
_entity_poly.type
_entity_poly.pdbx_seq_one_letter_code
_entity_poly.pdbx_strand_id
1 'polypeptide(L)'
;MIEEQFEQAVAQLNESLNLAKVDNILKPVLMAGMKRGYIDAHLAVFAEVENINPEEQTAEWVDRAEKFATDNFVTLEKVAQKNASDLYAQIKSMLSEEYHEITHHNHDKIGQANVVMPYFNGWFLGAYYAYIALFTQMQSAQGAVGPTETQAIAKAASDRAEKEVEVERRKFNNRPIYRQSMLQEMLAAL
;
A
#
# COMPACT_ATOMS: atom_id res chain seq x y z
N MET A 1 -16.83 9.84 16.10
CA MET A 1 -15.35 9.85 15.92
C MET A 1 -15.00 9.02 14.70
N ILE A 2 -13.80 9.15 14.11
CA ILE A 2 -13.49 8.39 12.88
C ILE A 2 -13.49 6.87 13.12
N GLU A 3 -13.06 6.43 14.30
CA GLU A 3 -13.09 5.02 14.69
C GLU A 3 -14.51 4.45 14.68
N GLU A 4 -15.49 5.20 15.20
CA GLU A 4 -16.90 4.82 15.19
C GLU A 4 -17.48 4.82 13.77
N GLN A 5 -17.10 5.80 12.94
CA GLN A 5 -17.53 5.86 11.54
C GLN A 5 -16.99 4.67 10.76
N PHE A 6 -15.74 4.30 11.00
CA PHE A 6 -15.10 3.13 10.40
C PHE A 6 -15.79 1.83 10.86
N GLU A 7 -16.05 1.68 12.15
CA GLU A 7 -16.78 0.52 12.68
C GLU A 7 -18.18 0.40 12.08
N GLN A 8 -18.90 1.51 11.96
CA GLN A 8 -20.22 1.54 11.32
C GLN A 8 -20.16 1.19 9.83
N ALA A 9 -19.18 1.71 9.09
CA ALA A 9 -19.00 1.36 7.68
C ALA A 9 -18.74 -0.14 7.51
N VAL A 10 -17.85 -0.72 8.32
CA VAL A 10 -17.58 -2.17 8.31
C VAL A 10 -18.84 -2.97 8.66
N ALA A 11 -19.63 -2.52 9.65
CA ALA A 11 -20.90 -3.17 9.98
C ALA A 11 -21.89 -3.14 8.79
N GLN A 12 -21.99 -2.01 8.08
CA GLN A 12 -22.86 -1.85 6.91
C GLN A 12 -22.48 -2.76 5.74
N LEU A 13 -21.19 -3.04 5.53
CA LEU A 13 -20.74 -4.02 4.53
C LEU A 13 -21.38 -5.40 4.76
N ASN A 14 -21.60 -5.76 6.03
CA ASN A 14 -22.16 -7.06 6.42
C ASN A 14 -23.68 -7.17 6.21
N GLU A 15 -24.42 -6.06 6.12
CA GLU A 15 -25.88 -6.07 5.94
C GLU A 15 -26.30 -6.61 4.56
N SER A 16 -25.44 -6.43 3.55
CA SER A 16 -25.67 -6.85 2.17
C SER A 16 -24.54 -7.70 1.60
N LEU A 17 -23.74 -8.32 2.48
CA LEU A 17 -22.53 -9.04 2.10
C LEU A 17 -22.84 -10.19 1.16
N ASN A 18 -22.23 -10.11 -0.03
CA ASN A 18 -22.12 -11.24 -0.94
C ASN A 18 -20.67 -11.68 -0.95
N LEU A 19 -20.38 -12.84 -0.33
CA LEU A 19 -19.03 -13.39 -0.23
C LEU A 19 -18.32 -13.50 -1.59
N ALA A 20 -19.06 -13.83 -2.66
CA ALA A 20 -18.49 -13.91 -4.01
C ALA A 20 -18.03 -12.55 -4.58
N LYS A 21 -18.33 -11.44 -3.91
CA LYS A 21 -17.96 -10.08 -4.29
C LYS A 21 -17.03 -9.40 -3.27
N VAL A 22 -16.52 -10.12 -2.27
CA VAL A 22 -15.60 -9.58 -1.25
C VAL A 22 -14.41 -8.87 -1.89
N ASP A 23 -13.81 -9.45 -2.93
CA ASP A 23 -12.70 -8.82 -3.65
C ASP A 23 -13.07 -7.42 -4.19
N ASN A 24 -14.32 -7.18 -4.61
CA ASN A 24 -14.74 -5.86 -5.10
C ASN A 24 -14.86 -4.84 -3.97
N ILE A 25 -15.08 -5.29 -2.74
CA ILE A 25 -15.14 -4.45 -1.53
C ILE A 25 -13.72 -4.14 -1.04
N LEU A 26 -12.85 -5.14 -1.00
CA LEU A 26 -11.52 -5.02 -0.40
C LEU A 26 -10.45 -4.51 -1.37
N LYS A 27 -10.62 -4.71 -2.68
CA LYS A 27 -9.66 -4.22 -3.68
C LYS A 27 -9.45 -2.70 -3.63
N PRO A 28 -10.49 -1.85 -3.54
CA PRO A 28 -10.30 -0.40 -3.35
C PRO A 28 -9.44 -0.05 -2.14
N VAL A 29 -9.65 -0.73 -1.01
CA VAL A 29 -8.87 -0.53 0.23
C VAL A 29 -7.42 -0.91 0.03
N LEU A 30 -7.16 -2.06 -0.61
CA LEU A 30 -5.82 -2.49 -0.97
C LEU A 30 -5.15 -1.48 -1.92
N MET A 31 -5.87 -0.98 -2.92
CA MET A 31 -5.36 0.02 -3.87
C MET A 31 -5.06 1.37 -3.19
N ALA A 32 -5.87 1.80 -2.22
CA ALA A 32 -5.59 2.98 -1.40
C ALA A 32 -4.29 2.80 -0.60
N GLY A 33 -4.12 1.63 0.02
CA GLY A 33 -2.87 1.23 0.66
C GLY A 33 -1.69 1.29 -0.31
N MET A 34 -1.82 0.68 -1.49
CA MET A 34 -0.78 0.71 -2.53
C MET A 34 -0.38 2.14 -2.92
N LYS A 35 -1.35 3.03 -3.10
CA LYS A 35 -1.06 4.43 -3.39
C LYS A 35 -0.24 5.06 -2.27
N ARG A 36 -0.65 4.83 -1.01
CA ARG A 36 0.05 5.41 0.14
C ARG A 36 1.49 4.91 0.26
N GLY A 37 1.71 3.60 0.21
CA GLY A 37 3.06 3.04 0.27
C GLY A 37 3.94 3.46 -0.89
N TYR A 38 3.38 3.63 -2.08
CA TYR A 38 4.10 4.15 -3.24
C TYR A 38 4.58 5.60 -3.02
N ILE A 39 3.73 6.46 -2.46
CA ILE A 39 4.07 7.85 -2.13
C ILE A 39 5.12 7.90 -1.02
N ASP A 40 4.93 7.17 0.07
CA ASP A 40 5.85 7.15 1.21
C ASP A 40 7.26 6.68 0.78
N ALA A 41 7.35 5.68 -0.12
CA ALA A 41 8.62 5.22 -0.68
C ALA A 41 9.33 6.28 -1.52
N HIS A 42 8.60 7.05 -2.33
CA HIS A 42 9.18 8.16 -3.10
C HIS A 42 9.69 9.28 -2.20
N LEU A 43 8.90 9.68 -1.20
CA LEU A 43 9.31 10.67 -0.21
C LEU A 43 10.61 10.25 0.49
N ALA A 44 10.68 8.99 0.95
CA ALA A 44 11.87 8.48 1.62
C ALA A 44 13.12 8.52 0.71
N VAL A 45 13.00 8.06 -0.53
CA VAL A 45 14.13 8.03 -1.47
C VAL A 45 14.54 9.42 -1.93
N PHE A 46 13.58 10.33 -2.17
CA PHE A 46 13.90 11.70 -2.58
C PHE A 46 14.61 12.44 -1.45
N ALA A 47 14.18 12.27 -0.20
CA ALA A 47 14.88 12.83 0.95
C ALA A 47 16.33 12.30 1.04
N GLU A 48 16.54 11.00 0.80
CA GLU A 48 17.88 10.40 0.78
C GLU A 48 18.75 10.96 -0.35
N VAL A 49 18.22 11.05 -1.57
CA VAL A 49 18.96 11.53 -2.75
C VAL A 49 19.29 13.03 -2.64
N GLU A 50 18.37 13.83 -2.12
CA GLU A 50 18.56 15.28 -1.93
C GLU A 50 19.28 15.61 -0.61
N ASN A 51 19.58 14.58 0.21
CA ASN A 51 20.23 14.71 1.51
C ASN A 51 19.48 15.70 2.44
N ILE A 52 18.16 15.56 2.52
CA ILE A 52 17.25 16.37 3.34
C ILE A 52 16.84 15.55 4.56
N ASN A 53 17.07 16.09 5.76
CA ASN A 53 16.61 15.44 6.99
C ASN A 53 15.08 15.56 7.15
N PRO A 54 14.41 14.65 7.88
CA PRO A 54 12.96 14.70 8.08
C PRO A 54 12.45 16.06 8.62
N GLU A 55 13.22 16.69 9.51
CA GLU A 55 12.93 18.01 10.09
C GLU A 55 13.09 19.19 9.10
N GLU A 56 13.76 18.98 7.97
CA GLU A 56 14.01 19.98 6.93
C GLU A 56 13.03 19.87 5.75
N GLN A 57 12.14 18.87 5.77
CA GLN A 57 11.11 18.67 4.76
C GLN A 57 10.03 19.76 4.88
N THR A 58 10.14 20.78 4.03
CA THR A 58 9.12 21.83 3.94
C THR A 58 7.84 21.29 3.31
N ALA A 59 6.69 21.91 3.62
CA ALA A 59 5.41 21.57 2.98
C ALA A 59 5.51 21.63 1.45
N GLU A 60 6.16 22.66 0.90
CA GLU A 60 6.35 22.78 -0.56
C GLU A 60 7.18 21.63 -1.15
N TRP A 61 8.16 21.12 -0.41
CA TRP A 61 8.96 19.98 -0.85
C TRP A 61 8.13 18.69 -0.84
N VAL A 62 7.40 18.44 0.25
CA VAL A 62 6.50 17.29 0.40
C VAL A 62 5.45 17.30 -0.72
N ASP A 63 4.78 18.43 -0.94
CA ASP A 63 3.74 18.57 -1.98
C ASP A 63 4.28 18.22 -3.38
N ARG A 64 5.50 18.66 -3.72
CA ARG A 64 6.13 18.33 -5.00
C ARG A 64 6.45 16.84 -5.12
N ALA A 65 7.01 16.23 -4.08
CA ALA A 65 7.36 14.82 -4.06
C ALA A 65 6.11 13.92 -4.12
N GLU A 66 5.08 14.23 -3.33
CA GLU A 66 3.79 13.54 -3.37
C GLU A 66 3.09 13.68 -4.71
N LYS A 67 3.13 14.87 -5.31
CA LYS A 67 2.58 15.09 -6.65
C LYS A 67 3.29 14.23 -7.68
N PHE A 68 4.62 14.23 -7.67
CA PHE A 68 5.40 13.38 -8.58
C PHE A 68 5.06 11.90 -8.39
N ALA A 69 5.01 11.42 -7.15
CA ALA A 69 4.69 10.02 -6.86
C ALA A 69 3.25 9.68 -7.31
N THR A 70 2.28 10.56 -7.06
CA THR A 70 0.88 10.38 -7.46
C THR A 70 0.74 10.32 -8.98
N ASP A 71 1.39 11.24 -9.70
CA ASP A 71 1.35 11.27 -11.17
C ASP A 71 1.94 9.98 -11.77
N ASN A 72 2.99 9.41 -11.14
CA ASN A 72 3.59 8.14 -11.56
C ASN A 72 2.77 6.91 -11.15
N PHE A 73 2.08 6.96 -10.00
CA PHE A 73 1.25 5.85 -9.51
C PHE A 73 0.15 5.46 -10.49
N VAL A 74 -0.37 6.41 -11.28
CA VAL A 74 -1.36 6.15 -12.35
C VAL A 74 -0.90 5.06 -13.32
N THR A 75 0.41 4.96 -13.57
CA THR A 75 0.96 3.89 -14.43
C THR A 75 0.88 2.53 -13.73
N LEU A 76 1.24 2.47 -12.45
CA LEU A 76 1.16 1.25 -11.65
C LEU A 76 -0.29 0.79 -11.49
N GLU A 77 -1.21 1.72 -11.25
CA GLU A 77 -2.65 1.46 -11.17
C GLU A 77 -3.19 0.83 -12.46
N LYS A 78 -2.80 1.35 -13.63
CA LYS A 78 -3.16 0.74 -14.91
C LYS A 78 -2.62 -0.67 -15.07
N VAL A 79 -1.44 -0.98 -14.52
CA VAL A 79 -0.87 -2.34 -14.53
C VAL A 79 -1.65 -3.26 -13.58
N ALA A 80 -2.05 -2.77 -12.40
CA ALA A 80 -2.87 -3.49 -11.42
C ALA A 80 -4.27 -3.85 -11.94
N GLN A 81 -4.74 -3.19 -13.01
CA GLN A 81 -6.01 -3.49 -13.68
C GLN A 81 -5.88 -4.52 -14.81
N LYS A 82 -4.66 -4.83 -15.27
CA LYS A 82 -4.44 -5.80 -16.36
C LYS A 82 -4.41 -7.21 -15.81
N ASN A 83 -5.41 -8.03 -16.13
CA ASN A 83 -5.53 -9.41 -15.63
C ASN A 83 -4.31 -10.32 -15.87
N ALA A 84 -3.47 -9.99 -16.86
CA ALA A 84 -2.27 -10.77 -17.20
C ALA A 84 -0.99 -10.25 -16.51
N SER A 85 -1.06 -9.23 -15.66
CA SER A 85 0.13 -8.70 -14.97
C SER A 85 0.43 -9.46 -13.68
N ASP A 86 1.71 -9.58 -13.35
CA ASP A 86 2.16 -10.18 -12.08
C ASP A 86 1.60 -9.42 -10.87
N LEU A 87 1.48 -8.09 -10.97
CA LEU A 87 0.87 -7.26 -9.94
C LEU A 87 -0.61 -7.61 -9.73
N TYR A 88 -1.38 -7.83 -10.81
CA TYR A 88 -2.77 -8.27 -10.67
C TYR A 88 -2.86 -9.63 -9.98
N ALA A 89 -1.96 -10.56 -10.31
CA ALA A 89 -1.90 -11.87 -9.67
C ALA A 89 -1.56 -11.76 -8.16
N GLN A 90 -0.63 -10.88 -7.78
CA GLN A 90 -0.29 -10.60 -6.38
C GLN A 90 -1.47 -10.00 -5.62
N ILE A 91 -2.16 -9.01 -6.19
CA ILE A 91 -3.37 -8.41 -5.59
C ILE A 91 -4.43 -9.49 -5.38
N LYS A 92 -4.68 -10.33 -6.39
CA LYS A 92 -5.65 -11.42 -6.28
C LYS A 92 -5.27 -12.43 -5.19
N SER A 93 -3.98 -12.76 -5.06
CA SER A 93 -3.49 -13.65 -4.00
C SER A 93 -3.78 -13.08 -2.62
N MET A 94 -3.46 -11.81 -2.38
CA MET A 94 -3.70 -11.14 -1.10
C MET A 94 -5.19 -11.06 -0.75
N LEU A 95 -6.05 -10.77 -1.73
CA LEU A 95 -7.49 -10.76 -1.51
C LEU A 95 -8.06 -12.16 -1.27
N SER A 96 -7.48 -13.19 -1.90
CA SER A 96 -7.87 -14.59 -1.67
C SER A 96 -7.55 -15.06 -0.25
N GLU A 97 -6.45 -14.60 0.35
CA GLU A 97 -6.12 -14.88 1.75
C GLU A 97 -7.17 -14.26 2.68
N GLU A 98 -7.57 -13.01 2.42
CA GLU A 98 -8.61 -12.33 3.21
C GLU A 98 -9.99 -12.96 3.05
N TYR A 99 -10.34 -13.40 1.84
CA TYR A 99 -11.55 -14.20 1.61
C TYR A 99 -11.53 -15.50 2.41
N HIS A 100 -10.39 -16.19 2.46
CA HIS A 100 -10.24 -17.40 3.26
C HIS A 100 -10.46 -17.11 4.75
N GLU A 101 -9.86 -16.05 5.28
CA GLU A 101 -10.06 -15.60 6.68
C GLU A 101 -11.53 -15.29 6.99
N ILE A 102 -12.21 -14.58 6.10
CA ILE A 102 -13.63 -14.25 6.28
C ILE A 102 -14.49 -15.52 6.39
N THR A 103 -14.26 -16.48 5.48
CA THR A 103 -15.09 -17.68 5.36
C THR A 103 -14.75 -18.78 6.37
N HIS A 104 -13.50 -18.86 6.83
CA HIS A 104 -13.06 -19.96 7.71
C HIS A 104 -12.90 -19.56 9.16
N HIS A 105 -12.72 -18.26 9.45
CA HIS A 105 -12.39 -17.78 10.79
C HIS A 105 -13.36 -16.70 11.31
N ASN A 106 -13.95 -15.90 10.43
CA ASN A 106 -14.83 -14.79 10.83
C ASN A 106 -16.32 -15.04 10.60
N HIS A 107 -16.73 -16.31 10.46
CA HIS A 107 -18.14 -16.72 10.33
C HIS A 107 -18.88 -15.97 9.20
N ASP A 108 -18.23 -15.86 8.04
CA ASP A 108 -18.77 -15.21 6.86
C ASP A 108 -19.08 -13.72 7.05
N LYS A 109 -18.30 -13.04 7.92
CA LYS A 109 -18.41 -11.59 8.15
C LYS A 109 -17.08 -10.88 7.97
N ILE A 110 -17.15 -9.68 7.42
CA ILE A 110 -16.02 -8.75 7.33
C ILE A 110 -15.85 -8.08 8.71
N GLY A 111 -14.71 -8.29 9.34
CA GLY A 111 -14.29 -7.53 10.53
C GLY A 111 -13.36 -6.36 10.15
N GLN A 112 -13.06 -5.50 11.13
CA GLN A 112 -12.12 -4.38 10.92
C GLN A 112 -10.75 -4.86 10.42
N ALA A 113 -10.26 -5.99 10.95
CA ALA A 113 -8.99 -6.59 10.53
C ALA A 113 -8.98 -6.94 9.04
N ASN A 114 -10.11 -7.40 8.48
CA ASN A 114 -10.23 -7.72 7.06
C ASN A 114 -10.25 -6.50 6.13
N VAL A 115 -10.25 -5.29 6.70
CA VAL A 115 -10.07 -4.03 5.96
C VAL A 115 -8.67 -3.47 6.20
N VAL A 116 -8.23 -3.46 7.46
CA VAL A 116 -6.91 -2.97 7.86
C VAL A 116 -5.78 -3.80 7.23
N MET A 117 -5.91 -5.12 7.18
CA MET A 117 -4.88 -6.00 6.61
C MET A 117 -4.69 -5.78 5.09
N PRO A 118 -5.74 -5.80 4.24
CA PRO A 118 -5.60 -5.45 2.83
C PRO A 118 -4.96 -4.09 2.61
N TYR A 119 -5.29 -3.08 3.43
CA TYR A 119 -4.68 -1.76 3.32
C TYR A 119 -3.16 -1.82 3.51
N PHE A 120 -2.66 -2.45 4.58
CA PHE A 120 -1.22 -2.56 4.80
C PHE A 120 -0.53 -3.51 3.82
N ASN A 121 -1.20 -4.57 3.37
CA ASN A 121 -0.70 -5.45 2.31
C ASN A 121 -0.54 -4.66 0.99
N GLY A 122 -1.52 -3.81 0.70
CA GLY A 122 -1.45 -2.83 -0.38
C GLY A 122 -0.28 -1.88 -0.20
N TRP A 123 -0.14 -1.27 0.99
CA TRP A 123 0.98 -0.37 1.31
C TRP A 123 2.33 -1.02 1.00
N PHE A 124 2.53 -2.27 1.43
CA PHE A 124 3.73 -3.03 1.12
C PHE A 124 3.94 -3.16 -0.40
N LEU A 125 2.92 -3.58 -1.16
CA LEU A 125 3.02 -3.69 -2.62
C LEU A 125 3.37 -2.35 -3.27
N GLY A 126 2.71 -1.26 -2.85
CA GLY A 126 3.00 0.08 -3.32
C GLY A 126 4.46 0.47 -3.14
N ALA A 127 4.97 0.32 -1.92
CA ALA A 127 6.36 0.59 -1.59
C ALA A 127 7.34 -0.30 -2.36
N TYR A 128 7.03 -1.60 -2.47
CA TYR A 128 7.84 -2.57 -3.22
C TYR A 128 8.03 -2.17 -4.69
N TYR A 129 6.93 -1.86 -5.40
CA TYR A 129 7.03 -1.45 -6.80
C TYR A 129 7.67 -0.06 -6.98
N ALA A 130 7.49 0.85 -6.02
CA ALA A 130 8.22 2.12 -5.99
C ALA A 130 9.74 1.89 -5.86
N TYR A 131 10.17 1.07 -4.89
CA TYR A 131 11.58 0.77 -4.68
C TYR A 131 12.20 0.03 -5.86
N ILE A 132 11.50 -0.91 -6.49
CA ILE A 132 11.98 -1.53 -7.74
C ILE A 132 12.26 -0.46 -8.79
N ALA A 133 11.31 0.44 -9.03
CA ALA A 133 11.45 1.47 -10.05
C ALA A 133 12.63 2.40 -9.73
N LEU A 134 12.70 2.90 -8.50
CA LEU A 134 13.72 3.84 -8.04
C LEU A 134 15.12 3.20 -8.03
N PHE A 135 15.27 1.99 -7.49
CA PHE A 135 16.56 1.29 -7.46
C PHE A 135 17.02 0.89 -8.85
N THR A 136 16.11 0.49 -9.73
CA THR A 136 16.45 0.24 -11.15
C THR A 136 16.94 1.50 -11.82
N GLN A 137 16.31 2.65 -11.59
CA GLN A 137 16.77 3.93 -12.14
C GLN A 137 18.17 4.30 -11.62
N MET A 138 18.43 4.16 -10.31
CA MET A 138 19.75 4.41 -9.72
C MET A 138 20.82 3.47 -10.27
N GLN A 139 20.53 2.18 -10.40
CA GLN A 139 21.46 1.19 -10.95
C GLN A 139 21.72 1.44 -12.43
N SER A 140 20.68 1.79 -13.20
CA SER A 140 20.81 2.10 -14.63
C SER A 140 21.70 3.31 -14.88
N ALA A 141 21.79 4.25 -13.93
CA ALA A 141 22.71 5.38 -14.01
C ALA A 141 24.18 4.97 -13.84
N GLN A 142 24.45 3.77 -13.30
CA GLN A 142 25.80 3.23 -13.05
C GLN A 142 26.24 2.19 -14.09
N GLY A 143 25.33 1.70 -14.94
CA GLY A 143 25.61 0.70 -15.96
C GLY A 143 24.36 -0.06 -16.41
N ALA A 144 24.55 -1.08 -17.27
CA ALA A 144 23.45 -1.93 -17.70
C ALA A 144 22.93 -2.78 -16.53
N VAL A 145 21.60 -2.88 -16.41
CA VAL A 145 20.94 -3.76 -15.43
C VAL A 145 20.75 -5.14 -16.07
N GLY A 146 21.50 -6.13 -15.60
CA GLY A 146 21.36 -7.52 -16.00
C GLY A 146 20.39 -8.32 -15.11
N PRO A 147 20.25 -9.63 -15.37
CA PRO A 147 19.38 -10.51 -14.58
C PRO A 147 19.78 -10.61 -13.11
N THR A 148 21.09 -10.63 -12.82
CA THR A 148 21.61 -10.69 -11.44
C THR A 148 21.26 -9.42 -10.66
N GLU A 149 21.45 -8.26 -11.28
CA GLU A 149 21.13 -6.95 -10.70
C GLU A 149 19.61 -6.84 -10.47
N THR A 150 18.81 -7.35 -11.41
CA THR A 150 17.34 -7.34 -11.28
C THR A 150 16.88 -8.15 -10.07
N GLN A 151 17.45 -9.33 -9.83
CA GLN A 151 17.15 -10.14 -8.64
C GLN A 151 17.60 -9.46 -7.35
N ALA A 152 18.79 -8.85 -7.34
CA ALA A 152 19.29 -8.11 -6.19
C ALA A 152 18.41 -6.88 -5.87
N ILE A 153 17.96 -6.15 -6.89
CA ILE A 153 17.04 -5.01 -6.75
C ILE A 153 15.70 -5.46 -6.18
N ALA A 154 15.11 -6.53 -6.73
CA ALA A 154 13.83 -7.05 -6.23
C ALA A 154 13.93 -7.46 -4.76
N LYS A 155 15.02 -8.13 -4.36
CA LYS A 155 15.26 -8.47 -2.97
C LYS A 155 15.41 -7.24 -2.08
N ALA A 156 16.25 -6.27 -2.47
CA ALA A 156 16.46 -5.04 -1.72
C ALA A 156 15.16 -4.23 -1.57
N ALA A 157 14.36 -4.16 -2.62
CA ALA A 157 13.05 -3.51 -2.61
C ALA A 157 12.07 -4.20 -1.66
N SER A 158 12.03 -5.54 -1.67
CA SER A 158 11.18 -6.32 -0.76
C SER A 158 11.60 -6.15 0.70
N ASP A 159 12.89 -6.33 1.00
CA ASP A 159 13.42 -6.21 2.36
C ASP A 159 13.17 -4.79 2.93
N ARG A 160 13.29 -3.75 2.09
CA ARG A 160 13.01 -2.37 2.48
C ARG A 160 11.51 -2.12 2.70
N ALA A 161 10.66 -2.56 1.77
CA ALA A 161 9.21 -2.41 1.89
C ALA A 161 8.65 -3.14 3.13
N GLU A 162 9.18 -4.32 3.45
CA GLU A 162 8.78 -5.09 4.64
C GLU A 162 9.14 -4.36 5.94
N LYS A 163 10.36 -3.81 6.02
CA LYS A 163 10.79 -3.05 7.18
C LYS A 163 9.91 -1.81 7.41
N GLU A 164 9.60 -1.08 6.35
CA GLU A 164 8.83 0.16 6.43
C GLU A 164 7.35 -0.10 6.74
N VAL A 165 6.72 -1.09 6.09
CA VAL A 165 5.31 -1.41 6.39
C VAL A 165 5.13 -1.83 7.84
N GLU A 166 6.10 -2.52 8.43
CA GLU A 166 6.08 -2.89 9.85
C GLU A 166 6.28 -1.67 10.77
N VAL A 167 7.02 -0.64 10.34
CA VAL A 167 7.06 0.65 11.05
C VAL A 167 5.68 1.32 11.00
N GLU A 168 5.04 1.36 9.83
CA GLU A 168 3.72 1.97 9.66
C GLU A 168 2.63 1.23 10.44
N ARG A 169 2.63 -0.11 10.46
CA ARG A 169 1.75 -0.93 11.30
C ARG A 169 1.94 -0.64 12.78
N ARG A 170 3.20 -0.53 13.23
CA ARG A 170 3.49 -0.14 14.62
C ARG A 170 3.02 1.27 14.94
N LYS A 171 3.14 2.24 14.02
CA LYS A 171 2.58 3.58 14.19
C LYS A 171 1.05 3.53 14.30
N PHE A 172 0.38 2.79 13.42
CA PHE A 172 -1.08 2.58 13.48
C PHE A 172 -1.54 2.01 14.82
N ASN A 173 -0.79 1.07 15.37
CA ASN A 173 -1.13 0.44 16.65
C ASN A 173 -0.87 1.34 17.86
N ASN A 174 0.11 2.25 17.79
CA ASN A 174 0.60 2.96 18.97
C ASN A 174 0.40 4.49 18.94
N ARG A 175 0.00 5.07 17.81
CA ARG A 175 -0.15 6.53 17.63
C ARG A 175 -1.58 6.88 17.20
N PRO A 176 -2.43 7.39 18.11
CA PRO A 176 -3.83 7.68 17.83
C PRO A 176 -4.05 8.61 16.62
N ILE A 177 -3.32 9.73 16.52
CA ILE A 177 -3.47 10.67 15.41
C ILE A 177 -3.13 10.01 14.06
N TYR A 178 -2.07 9.20 14.02
CA TYR A 178 -1.68 8.48 12.82
C TYR A 178 -2.72 7.42 12.45
N ARG A 179 -3.24 6.68 13.43
CA ARG A 179 -4.35 5.72 13.23
C ARG A 179 -5.56 6.41 12.62
N GLN A 180 -5.94 7.58 13.13
CA GLN A 180 -7.09 8.33 12.63
C GLN A 180 -6.94 8.72 11.16
N SER A 181 -5.75 9.18 10.76
CA SER A 181 -5.46 9.47 9.34
C SER A 181 -5.64 8.22 8.47
N MET A 182 -5.07 7.09 8.87
CA MET A 182 -5.16 5.85 8.10
C MET A 182 -6.60 5.32 8.02
N LEU A 183 -7.37 5.42 9.11
CA LEU A 183 -8.78 5.05 9.11
C LEU A 183 -9.62 5.94 8.18
N GLN A 184 -9.28 7.24 8.05
CA GLN A 184 -9.93 8.12 7.06
C GLN A 184 -9.66 7.64 5.63
N GLU A 185 -8.42 7.26 5.33
CA GLU A 185 -8.04 6.74 4.00
C GLU A 185 -8.76 5.43 3.68
N MET A 186 -8.83 4.51 4.65
CA MET A 186 -9.57 3.25 4.51
C MET A 186 -11.07 3.50 4.34
N LEU A 187 -11.66 4.38 5.15
CA LEU A 187 -13.08 4.72 5.06
C LEU A 187 -13.45 5.36 3.72
N ALA A 188 -12.58 6.21 3.17
CA ALA A 188 -12.79 6.81 1.85
C ALA A 188 -12.73 5.79 0.70
N ALA A 189 -12.14 4.62 0.95
CA ALA A 189 -12.02 3.53 -0.03
C ALA A 189 -13.13 2.47 0.09
N LEU A 190 -13.87 2.44 1.20
CA LEU A 190 -15.04 1.57 1.42
C LEU A 190 -16.28 2.14 0.75
#